data_AF-A0A2P0QN63-F1
#
_entry.id   AF-A0A2P0QN63-F1
#
_cell.length_a   1.000
_cell.length_b   1.000
_cell.length_c   1.000
_cell.angle_alpha   90.00
_cell.angle_beta   90.00
_cell.angle_gamma   90.00
#
_symmetry.space_group_name_H-M   'P 1'
#
loop_
_entity.id
_entity.type
_entity.pdbx_description
1 polymer ?
#
loop_
_entity_poly.entity_id
_entity_poly.type
_entity_poly.pdbx_seq_one_letter_code
_entity_poly.pdbx_strand_id
1 'polypeptide(L)'
;MATAGDLLFYGTLDGYIKALNSKTGEELWKFKLPSGVIGHPITYKHDGKQYVAIYYGVGGWPGVGLVFDLQDPTAGLGAVGAFKELAHYTQQGGGVMVFAL
;
A
#
# COMPACT_ATOMS: atom_id res chain seq x y z
N MET A 1 -5.06 -8.77 4.45
CA MET A 1 -5.82 -9.08 5.68
C MET A 1 -7.24 -9.45 5.29
N ALA A 2 -7.74 -10.62 5.71
CA ALA A 2 -9.14 -11.00 5.53
C ALA A 2 -9.94 -10.75 6.83
N THR A 3 -11.24 -10.50 6.71
CA THR A 3 -12.15 -10.34 7.86
C THR A 3 -13.34 -11.27 7.74
N ALA A 4 -14.04 -11.52 8.84
CA ALA A 4 -15.29 -12.31 8.84
C ALA A 4 -16.46 -11.63 8.11
N GLY A 5 -16.32 -10.37 7.68
CA GLY A 5 -17.32 -9.64 6.90
C GLY A 5 -17.20 -9.85 5.38
N ASP A 6 -16.56 -10.94 4.93
CA ASP A 6 -16.29 -11.23 3.51
C ASP A 6 -15.45 -10.16 2.78
N LEU A 7 -14.57 -9.47 3.50
CA LEU A 7 -13.68 -8.43 2.96
C LEU A 7 -12.20 -8.83 3.00
N LEU A 8 -11.48 -8.55 1.91
CA LEU A 8 -10.03 -8.66 1.78
C LEU A 8 -9.41 -7.27 1.59
N PHE A 9 -8.56 -6.86 2.53
CA PHE A 9 -7.81 -5.60 2.48
C PHE A 9 -6.35 -5.81 2.10
N TYR A 10 -5.83 -4.95 1.22
CA TYR A 10 -4.40 -4.87 0.87
C TYR A 10 -4.00 -3.46 0.42
N GLY A 11 -2.71 -3.16 0.55
CA GLY A 11 -2.12 -1.92 0.05
C GLY A 11 -1.37 -2.13 -1.27
N THR A 12 -1.16 -1.06 -2.03
CA THR A 12 -0.48 -1.09 -3.32
C THR A 12 0.67 -0.08 -3.40
N LEU A 13 1.63 -0.32 -4.29
CA LEU A 13 2.81 0.54 -4.45
C LEU A 13 2.47 1.93 -5.02
N ASP A 14 1.40 2.06 -5.79
CA ASP A 14 0.83 3.33 -6.27
C ASP A 14 0.00 4.07 -5.20
N GLY A 15 -0.01 3.56 -3.97
CA GLY A 15 -0.54 4.24 -2.80
C GLY A 15 -2.05 4.19 -2.71
N TYR A 16 -2.63 3.01 -2.90
CA TYR A 16 -4.00 2.73 -2.50
C TYR A 16 -4.05 1.73 -1.36
N ILE A 17 -5.04 1.88 -0.50
CA ILE A 17 -5.64 0.74 0.22
C ILE A 17 -6.91 0.35 -0.53
N LYS A 18 -7.10 -0.95 -0.75
CA LYS A 18 -8.25 -1.53 -1.44
C LYS A 18 -8.97 -2.53 -0.56
N ALA A 19 -10.27 -2.63 -0.72
CA ALA A 19 -11.12 -3.68 -0.15
C ALA A 19 -11.80 -4.44 -1.28
N LEU A 20 -11.61 -5.77 -1.30
CA LEU A 20 -12.26 -6.66 -2.25
C LEU A 20 -13.29 -7.53 -1.55
N ASN A 21 -14.29 -7.99 -2.29
CA ASN A 21 -15.11 -9.14 -1.91
C ASN A 21 -14.21 -10.38 -1.87
N SER A 22 -14.15 -11.07 -0.72
CA SER A 22 -13.23 -12.21 -0.52
C SER A 22 -13.60 -13.46 -1.31
N LYS A 23 -14.83 -13.54 -1.84
CA LYS A 23 -15.33 -14.69 -2.60
C LYS A 23 -15.17 -14.49 -4.10
N THR A 24 -15.40 -13.28 -4.59
CA THR A 24 -15.40 -12.97 -6.04
C THR A 24 -14.14 -12.25 -6.51
N GLY A 25 -13.40 -11.59 -5.62
CA GLY A 25 -12.28 -10.73 -5.96
C GLY A 25 -12.67 -9.35 -6.50
N GLU A 26 -13.98 -9.02 -6.51
CA GLU A 26 -14.48 -7.72 -6.95
C GLU A 26 -13.98 -6.58 -6.05
N GLU A 27 -13.49 -5.49 -6.65
CA GLU A 27 -13.11 -4.28 -5.91
C GLU A 27 -14.37 -3.54 -5.44
N LEU A 28 -14.57 -3.49 -4.12
CA LEU A 28 -15.73 -2.83 -3.51
C LEU A 28 -15.40 -1.39 -3.11
N TRP A 29 -14.15 -1.11 -2.78
CA TRP A 29 -13.71 0.20 -2.31
C TRP A 29 -12.19 0.39 -2.46
N LYS A 30 -11.78 1.64 -2.67
CA LYS A 30 -10.37 2.06 -2.58
C LYS A 30 -10.24 3.49 -2.07
N PHE A 31 -9.09 3.80 -1.49
CA PHE A 31 -8.71 5.15 -1.08
C PHE A 31 -7.26 5.46 -1.41
N LYS A 32 -7.00 6.66 -1.95
CA LYS A 32 -5.65 7.12 -2.29
C LYS A 32 -4.93 7.61 -1.04
N LEU A 33 -3.89 6.89 -0.64
CA LEU A 33 -2.97 7.25 0.43
C LEU A 33 -1.91 8.25 -0.05
N PRO A 34 -1.26 8.99 0.86
CA PRO A 34 -0.18 9.93 0.53
C PRO A 34 1.04 9.28 -0.14
N SER A 35 1.30 7.99 0.09
CA SER A 35 2.43 7.25 -0.49
C SER A 35 2.08 5.77 -0.67
N GLY A 36 2.89 5.05 -1.44
CA GLY A 36 2.83 3.60 -1.62
C GLY A 36 2.87 2.81 -0.31
N VAL A 37 2.32 1.59 -0.36
CA VAL A 37 2.26 0.70 0.80
C VAL A 37 3.15 -0.52 0.57
N ILE A 38 4.04 -0.77 1.53
CA ILE A 38 4.87 -1.98 1.59
C ILE A 38 4.59 -2.85 2.83
N GLY A 39 3.74 -2.37 3.74
CA GLY A 39 3.31 -3.09 4.94
C GLY A 39 2.00 -3.85 4.76
N HIS A 40 1.38 -4.22 5.87
CA HIS A 40 0.11 -4.95 5.88
C HIS A 40 -0.98 -4.16 6.63
N PRO A 41 -2.24 -4.18 6.18
CA PRO A 41 -3.34 -3.65 6.96
C PRO A 41 -3.58 -4.48 8.21
N ILE A 42 -4.01 -3.82 9.28
CA ILE A 42 -4.50 -4.42 10.53
C ILE A 42 -5.93 -3.95 10.83
N THR A 43 -6.63 -4.65 11.73
CA THR A 43 -7.93 -4.22 12.24
C THR A 43 -8.03 -4.43 13.75
N TYR A 44 -8.77 -3.56 14.42
CA TYR A 44 -9.00 -3.61 15.87
C TYR A 44 -10.36 -3.00 16.22
N LYS A 45 -10.81 -3.18 17.47
CA LYS A 45 -12.00 -2.53 18.02
C LYS A 45 -11.61 -1.60 19.16
N HIS A 46 -12.25 -0.43 19.21
CA HIS A 46 -12.15 0.51 20.32
C HIS A 46 -13.53 1.16 20.53
N ASP A 47 -14.03 1.12 21.76
CA ASP A 47 -15.36 1.64 22.16
C ASP A 47 -16.50 1.16 21.25
N GLY A 48 -16.51 -0.14 20.96
CA GLY A 48 -17.52 -0.78 20.11
C GLY A 48 -17.38 -0.54 18.60
N LYS A 49 -16.52 0.40 18.18
CA LYS A 49 -16.26 0.70 16.76
C LYS A 49 -15.08 -0.10 16.23
N GLN A 50 -15.22 -0.68 15.03
CA GLN A 50 -14.13 -1.36 14.33
C GLN A 50 -13.34 -0.37 13.46
N TYR A 51 -12.02 -0.48 13.52
CA TYR A 51 -11.08 0.34 12.76
C TYR A 51 -10.19 -0.54 11.88
N VAL A 52 -9.79 -0.01 10.73
CA VAL A 52 -8.75 -0.58 9.85
C VAL A 52 -7.60 0.41 9.77
N ALA A 53 -6.38 -0.03 10.00
CA ALA A 53 -5.19 0.82 9.95
C ALA A 53 -4.14 0.26 8.98
N ILE A 54 -3.40 1.16 8.32
CA ILE A 54 -2.32 0.81 7.39
C ILE A 54 -1.25 1.90 7.38
N TYR A 55 0.02 1.50 7.31
CA TYR A 55 1.10 2.46 7.08
C TYR A 55 1.18 2.85 5.60
N TYR A 56 1.58 4.09 5.33
CA TYR A 56 2.00 4.55 4.01
C TYR A 56 3.45 5.04 4.06
N GLY A 57 4.17 4.83 2.96
CA GLY A 57 5.59 5.12 2.83
C GLY A 57 6.23 4.09 1.91
N VAL A 58 6.35 4.44 0.62
CA VAL A 58 6.97 3.57 -0.38
C VAL A 58 8.47 3.41 -0.10
N GLY A 59 8.99 2.22 -0.31
CA GLY A 59 10.38 1.89 -0.03
C GLY A 59 10.66 0.41 -0.28
N GLY A 60 11.53 -0.18 0.56
CA GLY A 60 11.98 -1.55 0.36
C GLY A 60 12.68 -1.74 -0.99
N TRP A 61 12.80 -2.98 -1.43
CA TRP A 61 13.49 -3.28 -2.70
C TRP A 61 12.79 -2.68 -3.94
N PRO A 62 11.44 -2.67 -4.07
CA PRO A 62 10.77 -2.03 -5.20
C PRO A 62 10.97 -0.52 -5.29
N GLY A 63 11.23 0.16 -4.16
CA GLY A 63 11.35 1.60 -4.09
C GLY A 63 12.78 2.14 -4.19
N VAL A 64 13.81 1.30 -4.31
CA VAL A 64 15.22 1.76 -4.21
C VAL A 64 15.60 2.83 -5.23
N GLY A 65 15.06 2.76 -6.45
CA GLY A 65 15.28 3.78 -7.48
C GLY A 65 14.75 5.14 -7.08
N LEU A 66 13.51 5.16 -6.56
CA LEU A 66 12.85 6.37 -6.08
C LEU A 66 13.53 6.94 -4.83
N VAL A 67 13.93 6.08 -3.89
CA VAL A 67 14.46 6.50 -2.57
C VAL A 67 15.88 7.07 -2.67
N PHE A 68 16.72 6.51 -3.54
CA PHE A 68 18.15 6.86 -3.65
C PHE A 68 18.50 7.58 -4.95
N ASP A 69 17.49 8.04 -5.71
CA ASP A 69 17.64 8.70 -7.01
C ASP A 69 18.54 7.91 -7.99
N LEU A 70 18.29 6.60 -8.08
CA LEU A 70 19.04 5.72 -8.98
C LEU A 70 18.34 5.64 -10.34
N GLN A 71 19.12 5.83 -11.40
CA GLN A 71 18.62 5.83 -12.78
C GLN A 71 19.19 4.68 -13.65
N ASP A 72 20.32 4.08 -13.24
CA ASP A 72 20.87 2.91 -13.93
C ASP A 72 19.92 1.70 -13.76
N PRO A 73 19.37 1.12 -14.83
CA PRO A 73 18.40 0.04 -14.74
C PRO A 73 18.95 -1.24 -14.10
N THR A 74 20.27 -1.42 -14.05
CA THR A 74 20.94 -2.56 -13.42
C THR A 74 21.25 -2.32 -11.94
N ALA A 75 21.22 -1.07 -11.49
CA ALA A 75 21.41 -0.72 -10.08
C ALA A 75 20.28 -1.26 -9.21
N GLY A 76 20.52 -1.28 -7.89
CA GLY A 76 19.56 -1.85 -6.94
C GLY A 76 19.26 -3.32 -7.21
N LEU A 77 20.27 -4.10 -7.64
CA LEU A 77 20.13 -5.51 -8.04
C LEU A 77 19.07 -5.72 -9.14
N GLY A 78 18.94 -4.77 -10.08
CA GLY A 78 17.97 -4.78 -11.17
C GLY A 78 16.57 -4.24 -10.84
N ALA A 79 16.29 -3.89 -9.59
CA ALA A 79 14.98 -3.36 -9.21
C ALA A 79 14.71 -1.97 -9.78
N VAL A 80 15.76 -1.15 -10.00
CA VAL A 80 15.62 0.19 -10.58
C VAL A 80 14.99 0.11 -11.97
N GLY A 81 15.48 -0.78 -12.84
CA GLY A 81 14.91 -0.99 -14.16
C GLY A 81 13.49 -1.56 -14.12
N ALA A 82 13.23 -2.49 -13.19
CA ALA A 82 11.92 -3.13 -13.05
C ALA A 82 10.81 -2.17 -12.58
N PHE A 83 11.15 -1.19 -11.72
CA PHE A 83 10.19 -0.25 -11.11
C PHE A 83 10.37 1.19 -11.58
N LYS A 84 10.98 1.43 -12.75
CA LYS A 84 11.26 2.77 -13.30
C LYS A 84 10.04 3.71 -13.37
N GLU A 85 8.84 3.16 -13.53
CA GLU A 85 7.60 3.94 -13.64
C GLU A 85 6.99 4.32 -12.27
N LEU A 86 7.49 3.76 -11.17
CA LEU A 86 6.87 3.92 -9.84
C LEU A 86 6.79 5.39 -9.40
N ALA A 87 7.79 6.20 -9.76
CA ALA A 87 7.85 7.62 -9.42
C ALA A 87 6.74 8.47 -10.08
N HIS A 88 6.09 7.97 -11.13
CA HIS A 88 4.94 8.62 -11.76
C HIS A 88 3.65 8.51 -10.92
N TYR A 89 3.58 7.57 -9.97
CA TYR A 89 2.36 7.26 -9.21
C TYR A 89 2.45 7.56 -7.71
N THR A 90 3.67 7.62 -7.16
CA THR A 90 3.88 7.88 -5.74
C THR A 90 5.19 8.64 -5.51
N GLN A 91 5.29 9.26 -4.34
CA GLN A 91 6.53 9.84 -3.80
C GLN A 91 6.81 9.22 -2.42
N GLN A 92 7.98 9.50 -1.83
CA GLN A 92 8.28 9.11 -0.45
C GLN A 92 7.24 9.69 0.52
N GLY A 93 7.07 9.04 1.66
CA GLY A 93 6.20 9.51 2.74
C GLY A 93 6.38 8.66 3.98
N GLY A 94 5.66 9.00 5.05
CA GLY A 94 5.67 8.22 6.28
C GLY A 94 4.50 8.59 7.18
N GLY A 95 3.74 7.58 7.60
CA GLY A 95 2.65 7.75 8.55
C GLY A 95 1.68 6.57 8.55
N VAL A 96 0.67 6.66 9.41
CA VAL A 96 -0.41 5.68 9.54
C VAL A 96 -1.73 6.34 9.16
N MET A 97 -2.56 5.61 8.40
CA MET A 97 -3.93 6.00 8.10
C MET A 97 -4.89 5.05 8.82
N VAL A 98 -5.95 5.59 9.43
CA VAL A 98 -6.96 4.82 10.17
C VAL A 98 -8.34 5.12 9.59
N PHE A 99 -9.10 4.07 9.31
CA PHE A 99 -10.43 4.12 8.69
C PHE A 99 -11.48 3.49 9.61
N ALA A 100 -12.68 4.04 9.60
CA ALA A 100 -13.88 3.43 10.18
C ALA A 100 -15.12 3.97 9.44
N LEU A 101 -16.28 3.32 9.62
CA LEU A 101 -17.58 3.80 9.12
C LEU A 101 -18.05 5.08 9.82
#